data_AF-A0A1Z8S1G0-F1
#
_entry.id   AF-A0A1Z8S1G0-F1
#
_cell.length_a   1.000
_cell.length_b   1.000
_cell.length_c   1.000
_cell.angle_alpha   90.00
_cell.angle_beta   90.00
_cell.angle_gamma   90.00
#
_symmetry.space_group_name_H-M   'P 1'
#
loop_
_entity.id
_entity.type
_entity.pdbx_description
1 polymer ?
#
loop_
_entity_poly.entity_id
_entity_poly.type
_entity_poly.pdbx_seq_one_letter_code
_entity_poly.pdbx_strand_id
1 'polypeptide(L)' 'MTKAQIESRVEGWNWNMNIFEIYDELRDGHTGEEQEQLLTFAYNYFNNDVMIKELANHFCVTIETDEDSPIPC' A
#
# COMPACT_ATOMS: atom_id res chain seq x y z
N MET A 1 -6.39 4.97 8.90
CA MET A 1 -5.50 4.51 10.00
C MET A 1 -4.65 5.65 10.55
N THR A 2 -3.99 5.48 11.71
CA THR A 2 -2.91 6.42 12.14
C THR A 2 -1.59 6.04 11.49
N LYS A 3 -0.69 7.02 11.32
CA LYS A 3 0.64 6.80 10.69
C LYS A 3 1.43 5.65 11.33
N ALA A 4 1.46 5.59 12.66
CA ALA A 4 2.17 4.53 13.39
C ALA A 4 1.57 3.12 13.16
N GLN A 5 0.25 3.02 12.94
CA GLN A 5 -0.38 1.74 12.62
C GLN A 5 -0.02 1.29 11.20
N ILE A 6 -0.02 2.22 10.24
CA ILE A 6 0.38 1.97 8.86
C ILE A 6 1.85 1.50 8.80
N GLU A 7 2.75 2.22 9.47
CA GLU A 7 4.17 1.88 9.58
C GLU A 7 4.36 0.46 10.11
N SER A 8 3.74 0.15 11.26
CA SER A 8 3.85 -1.18 11.86
C SER A 8 3.25 -2.29 10.98
N ARG A 9 2.19 -1.98 10.21
CA ARG A 9 1.56 -2.95 9.30
C ARG A 9 2.46 -3.25 8.10
N VAL A 10 2.99 -2.20 7.46
CA VAL A 10 3.87 -2.29 6.30
C VAL A 10 5.22 -2.92 6.66
N GLU A 11 5.77 -2.63 7.85
CA GLU A 11 6.93 -3.37 8.36
C GLU A 11 6.62 -4.86 8.53
N GLY A 12 5.42 -5.20 9.03
CA GLY A 12 4.94 -6.58 9.10
C GLY A 12 4.84 -7.26 7.74
N TRP A 13 4.44 -6.51 6.70
CA TRP A 13 4.42 -7.02 5.32
C TRP A 13 5.82 -7.38 4.84
N ASN A 14 6.80 -6.50 5.07
CA ASN A 14 8.18 -6.74 4.63
C ASN A 14 8.82 -7.98 5.27
N TRP A 15 8.49 -8.25 6.53
CA TRP A 15 9.11 -9.36 7.28
C TRP A 15 8.36 -10.69 7.13
N ASN A 16 7.06 -10.66 6.87
CA ASN A 16 6.22 -11.81 7.21
C ASN A 16 5.04 -12.09 6.28
N MET A 17 4.74 -11.26 5.27
CA MET A 17 3.61 -11.52 4.36
C MET A 17 4.04 -11.54 2.91
N ASN A 18 3.43 -12.44 2.15
CA ASN A 18 3.57 -12.45 0.71
C ASN A 18 2.56 -11.48 0.06
N ILE A 19 2.82 -11.06 -1.18
CA ILE A 19 1.99 -10.06 -1.89
C ILE A 19 0.50 -10.47 -1.99
N PHE A 20 0.20 -11.77 -2.06
CA PHE A 20 -1.17 -12.29 -2.08
C PHE A 20 -1.89 -12.15 -0.73
N GLU A 21 -1.16 -12.26 0.38
CA GLU A 21 -1.73 -12.08 1.73
C GLU A 21 -2.00 -10.59 1.98
N ILE A 22 -1.09 -9.72 1.52
CA ILE A 22 -1.29 -8.26 1.54
C ILE A 22 -2.52 -7.89 0.71
N TYR A 23 -2.69 -8.48 -0.48
CA TYR A 23 -3.87 -8.28 -1.32
C TYR A 23 -5.16 -8.71 -0.62
N ASP A 24 -5.19 -9.91 -0.03
CA ASP A 24 -6.38 -10.42 0.65
C ASP A 24 -6.75 -9.55 1.86
N GLU A 25 -5.75 -9.11 2.62
CA GLU A 25 -5.93 -8.17 3.73
C GLU A 25 -6.47 -6.83 3.26
N LEU A 26 -5.91 -6.24 2.20
CA LEU A 26 -6.39 -4.97 1.65
C LEU A 26 -7.82 -5.10 1.16
N ARG A 27 -8.14 -6.18 0.46
CA ARG A 27 -9.46 -6.42 -0.12
C ARG A 27 -10.55 -6.63 0.92
N ASP A 28 -10.30 -7.46 1.93
CA ASP A 28 -11.33 -7.92 2.87
C ASP A 28 -11.32 -7.12 4.18
N GLY A 29 -10.16 -6.57 4.56
CA GLY A 29 -9.94 -5.96 5.87
C GLY A 29 -9.97 -4.44 5.93
N HIS A 30 -9.91 -3.74 4.79
CA HIS A 30 -9.69 -2.28 4.77
C HIS A 30 -10.65 -1.55 3.83
N THR A 31 -11.02 -0.33 4.20
CA THR A 31 -11.76 0.59 3.33
C THR A 31 -10.84 1.24 2.29
N GLY A 32 -11.39 1.76 1.18
CA GLY A 32 -10.58 2.36 0.10
C GLY A 32 -9.64 3.48 0.58
N GLU A 33 -10.05 4.26 1.57
CA GLU A 33 -9.23 5.33 2.18
C GLU A 33 -8.06 4.76 2.99
N GLU A 34 -8.24 3.62 3.65
CA GLU A 34 -7.18 2.92 4.38
C GLU A 34 -6.21 2.20 3.43
N GLN A 35 -6.74 1.62 2.34
CA GLN A 35 -5.94 1.04 1.27
C GLN A 35 -5.01 2.10 0.67
N GLU A 36 -5.51 3.31 0.42
CA GLU A 36 -4.71 4.44 -0.06
C GLU A 36 -3.55 4.77 0.87
N GLN A 37 -3.81 4.93 2.15
CA GLN A 37 -2.77 5.25 3.13
C GLN A 37 -1.73 4.14 3.26
N LEU A 38 -2.18 2.88 3.27
CA LEU A 38 -1.31 1.71 3.39
C LEU A 38 -0.44 1.54 2.13
N LEU A 39 -1.03 1.58 0.95
CA LEU A 39 -0.33 1.41 -0.33
C LEU A 39 0.60 2.58 -0.62
N THR A 40 0.20 3.80 -0.27
CA THR A 40 1.06 4.99 -0.37
C THR A 40 2.31 4.84 0.48
N PHE A 41 2.16 4.46 1.74
CA PHE A 41 3.31 4.26 2.61
C PHE A 41 4.15 3.04 2.18
N ALA A 42 3.50 1.93 1.84
CA ALA A 42 4.17 0.71 1.39
C ALA A 42 4.99 0.97 0.12
N TYR A 43 4.45 1.69 -0.87
CA TYR A 43 5.15 1.95 -2.11
C TYR A 43 6.45 2.73 -1.88
N ASN A 44 6.41 3.75 -1.02
CA ASN A 44 7.59 4.51 -0.63
C ASN A 44 8.56 3.66 0.23
N TYR A 45 8.04 2.86 1.16
CA TYR A 45 8.84 2.01 2.06
C TYR A 45 9.57 0.88 1.32
N PHE A 46 8.91 0.24 0.35
CA PHE A 46 9.48 -0.81 -0.50
C PHE A 46 10.30 -0.27 -1.68
N ASN A 47 10.64 1.03 -1.66
CA ASN A 47 11.47 1.68 -2.68
C ASN A 47 10.89 1.55 -4.11
N ASN A 48 9.64 1.99 -4.28
CA ASN A 48 8.90 1.99 -5.54
C ASN A 48 8.65 0.59 -6.13
N ASP A 49 8.31 -0.37 -5.27
CA ASP A 49 8.07 -1.75 -5.71
C ASP A 49 6.87 -1.84 -6.68
N VAL A 50 7.11 -2.47 -7.83
CA VAL A 50 6.14 -2.61 -8.91
C VAL A 50 4.90 -3.39 -8.46
N MET A 51 5.03 -4.33 -7.54
CA MET A 51 3.92 -5.11 -7.03
C MET A 51 2.94 -4.27 -6.22
N ILE A 52 3.43 -3.33 -5.40
CA ILE A 52 2.57 -2.41 -4.64
C ILE A 52 1.83 -1.46 -5.58
N LYS A 53 2.49 -1.02 -6.64
CA LYS A 53 1.86 -0.21 -7.69
C LYS A 53 0.75 -0.97 -8.41
N GLU A 54 0.98 -2.23 -8.77
CA GLU A 54 -0.04 -3.08 -9.38
C GLU A 54 -1.23 -3.31 -8.44
N LEU A 55 -1.00 -3.45 -7.13
CA LEU A 55 -2.08 -3.53 -6.15
C LEU A 55 -2.92 -2.25 -6.13
N ALA A 56 -2.28 -1.08 -6.07
CA ALA A 56 -3.02 0.19 -6.08
C ALA A 56 -3.83 0.40 -7.35
N ASN A 57 -3.27 0.07 -8.51
CA ASN A 57 -4.02 0.08 -9.77
C ASN A 57 -5.22 -0.87 -9.70
N HIS A 58 -5.02 -2.10 -9.21
CA HIS A 58 -6.09 -3.09 -9.12
C HIS A 58 -7.23 -2.67 -8.17
N PHE A 59 -6.91 -2.00 -7.06
CA PHE A 59 -7.90 -1.43 -6.13
C PHE A 59 -8.43 -0.07 -6.57
N CYS A 60 -7.96 0.48 -7.70
CA CYS A 60 -8.29 1.81 -8.21
C CYS A 60 -7.97 2.92 -7.20
N VAL A 61 -6.80 2.83 -6.57
CA VAL A 61 -6.30 3.70 -5.51
C VAL A 61 -5.17 4.57 -6.05
N THR A 62 -5.19 5.86 -5.74
CA THR A 62 -4.14 6.79 -6.16
C THR A 62 -3.02 6.79 -5.12
N ILE A 63 -1.78 6.50 -5.54
CA ILE A 63 -0.62 6.56 -4.64
C ILE A 63 0.00 7.95 -4.72
N GLU A 64 0.06 8.64 -3.58
CA GLU A 64 0.79 9.90 -3.47
C GLU A 64 2.29 9.63 -3.25
N THR A 65 3.11 9.92 -4.25
CA THR A 65 4.57 9.76 -4.17
C THR A 65 5.26 11.12 -4.09
N ASP A 66 6.31 11.20 -3.28
CA ASP A 66 7.18 12.40 -3.20
C ASP A 66 7.91 12.69 -4.52
N GLU A 67 7.99 11.71 -5.44
CA GLU A 67 8.57 11.90 -6.77
C GLU A 67 7.53 12.44 -7.78
N ASP A 68 7.43 13.77 -7.84
CA ASP A 68 6.93 14.67 -8.90
C ASP A 68 5.51 14.47 -9.49
N SER A 69 4.80 13.36 -9.26
CA SER A 69 3.38 13.22 -9.61
C SER A 69 2.73 12.04 -8.90
N PRO A 70 1.48 12.16 -8.40
CA PRO A 70 0.74 11.02 -7.91
C PRO A 70 0.57 9.99 -9.04
N ILE A 71 0.62 8.70 -8.69
CA ILE A 71 0.37 7.62 -9.63
C ILE A 71 -1.15 7.42 -9.70
N PRO A 72 -1.82 7.83 -10.79
CA PRO A 72 -3.24 7.55 -10.95
C PRO A 72 -3.44 6.06 -11.13
N CYS A 73 -4.62 5.59 -10.70
CA CYS A 73 -5.11 4.25 -10.97
C CYS A 73 -5.29 4.00 -12.48
#